data_AF-A0A3D5YHR0-F1
#
_entry.id   AF-A0A3D5YHR0-F1
#
_cell.length_a   1.000
_cell.length_b   1.000
_cell.length_c   1.000
_cell.angle_alpha   90.00
_cell.angle_beta   90.00
_cell.angle_gamma   90.00
#
_symmetry.space_group_name_H-M   'P 1'
#
loop_
_entity.id
_entity.type
_entity.pdbx_description
1 polymer ?
#
loop_
_entity_poly.entity_id
_entity_poly.type
_entity_poly.pdbx_seq_one_letter_code
_entity_poly.pdbx_strand_id
1 'polypeptide(L)' 'MLTNKKIKLGDFVEFLGKLNLKGIIEEVNVRYTVIRSFDKRRTIIPNSIVAKTPIRTLKSEPILKGEL' A
#
# COMPACT_ATOMS: atom_id res chain seq x y z
N MET A 1 6.41 -12.40 -7.23
CA MET A 1 7.61 -12.32 -6.38
C MET A 1 7.28 -11.42 -5.18
N LEU A 2 7.16 -11.98 -3.97
CA LEU A 2 7.08 -11.17 -2.73
C LEU A 2 8.46 -10.55 -2.53
N THR A 3 8.61 -9.28 -2.89
CA THR A 3 9.85 -8.55 -2.62
C THR A 3 9.59 -7.64 -1.43
N ASN A 4 10.59 -7.46 -0.55
CA ASN A 4 10.57 -6.53 0.57
C ASN A 4 10.67 -5.08 0.06
N LYS A 5 9.82 -4.72 -0.90
CA LYS A 5 9.79 -3.38 -1.48
C LYS A 5 9.15 -2.47 -0.45
N LYS A 6 9.89 -1.44 -0.07
CA LYS A 6 9.37 -0.31 0.69
C LYS A 6 8.11 0.20 -0.01
N ILE A 7 6.99 0.15 0.70
CA ILE A 7 5.72 0.72 0.29
C ILE A 7 5.85 2.24 0.21
N LYS A 8 5.30 2.84 -0.85
CA LYS A 8 5.36 4.27 -1.12
C LYS A 8 3.98 4.90 -1.10
N LEU A 9 3.96 6.21 -0.88
CA LEU A 9 2.76 7.01 -1.09
C LEU A 9 2.23 6.81 -2.52
N GLY A 10 0.93 6.59 -2.66
CA GLY A 10 0.29 6.33 -3.95
C GLY A 10 0.38 4.89 -4.44
N ASP A 11 1.13 4.00 -3.78
CA ASP A 11 1.14 2.59 -4.15
C ASP A 11 -0.24 1.98 -3.91
N PHE A 12 -0.71 1.21 -4.90
CA PHE A 12 -1.85 0.34 -4.72
C PHE A 12 -1.41 -0.98 -4.10
N VAL A 13 -2.00 -1.32 -2.95
CA VAL A 13 -1.53 -2.38 -2.07
C VAL A 13 -2.67 -3.27 -1.59
N GLU A 14 -2.34 -4.53 -1.38
CA GLU A 14 -3.22 -5.55 -0.84
C GLU A 14 -2.54 -6.21 0.37
N PHE A 15 -3.13 -6.03 1.55
CA PHE A 15 -2.71 -6.63 2.82
C PHE A 15 -3.35 -8.00 2.96
N LEU A 16 -2.53 -9.04 3.01
CA LEU A 16 -2.97 -10.42 3.06
C LEU A 16 -3.20 -10.89 4.50
N GLY A 17 -3.92 -12.00 4.66
CA GLY A 17 -4.20 -12.60 5.97
C GLY A 17 -5.35 -11.92 6.70
N LYS A 18 -5.21 -11.69 8.02
CA LYS A 18 -6.31 -11.21 8.88
C LYS A 18 -6.82 -9.82 8.54
N LEU A 19 -5.97 -8.95 7.98
CA LEU A 19 -6.36 -7.57 7.69
C LEU A 19 -7.22 -7.46 6.43
N ASN A 20 -7.04 -8.38 5.46
CA ASN A 20 -7.74 -8.49 4.18
C ASN A 20 -8.17 -7.13 3.61
N LEU A 21 -7.21 -6.21 3.50
CA LEU A 21 -7.45 -4.81 3.16
C LEU A 21 -6.78 -4.50 1.83
N LYS A 22 -7.47 -3.76 0.97
CA LYS A 22 -6.96 -3.36 -0.34
C LYS A 22 -7.26 -1.89 -0.59
N GLY A 23 -6.26 -1.14 -1.04
CA GLY A 23 -6.41 0.28 -1.25
C GLY A 23 -5.12 0.98 -1.65
N ILE A 24 -5.19 2.30 -1.72
CA ILE A 24 -4.06 3.16 -2.06
C ILE A 24 -3.48 3.72 -0.77
N ILE A 25 -2.15 3.74 -0.65
CA ILE A 25 -1.47 4.42 0.46
C ILE A 25 -1.64 5.93 0.29
N GLU A 26 -2.36 6.54 1.24
CA GLU A 26 -2.68 7.96 1.24
C GLU A 26 -1.77 8.78 2.16
N GLU A 27 -1.20 8.17 3.20
CA GLU A 27 -0.26 8.81 4.11
C GLU A 27 0.66 7.76 4.74
N VAL A 28 1.94 8.10 4.94
CA VAL A 28 2.88 7.32 5.74
C VAL A 28 3.52 8.26 6.75
N ASN A 29 3.25 8.02 8.03
CA ASN A 29 3.87 8.73 9.15
C ASN A 29 4.82 7.77 9.90
N VAL A 30 5.52 8.26 10.92
CA VAL A 30 6.44 7.48 11.77
C VAL A 30 5.71 6.37 12.53
N ARG A 31 4.46 6.60 12.96
CA ARG A 31 3.69 5.67 13.81
C ARG A 31 2.66 4.82 13.06
N TYR A 32 2.08 5.35 11.99
CA TYR A 32 0.97 4.71 11.29
C TYR A 32 1.02 5.00 9.79
N THR A 33 0.29 4.17 9.03
CA THR A 33 0.05 4.30 7.60
C THR A 33 -1.46 4.41 7.36
N VAL A 34 -1.88 5.31 6.48
CA VAL A 34 -3.28 5.49 6.10
C VAL A 34 -3.52 4.88 4.72
N ILE A 35 -4.55 4.05 4.64
CA ILE A 35 -4.96 3.38 3.41
C ILE A 35 -6.38 3.80 3.07
N ARG A 36 -6.56 4.24 1.83
CA ARG A 36 -7.87 4.56 1.28
C ARG A 36 -8.37 3.41 0.43
N SER A 37 -9.46 2.81 0.88
CA SER A 37 -10.20 1.78 0.18
C SER A 37 -11.00 2.38 -0.99
N PHE A 38 -11.46 1.53 -1.90
CA PHE A 38 -12.24 1.95 -3.07
C PHE A 38 -13.61 2.56 -2.73
N ASP A 39 -14.17 2.18 -1.58
CA ASP A 39 -15.38 2.78 -1.01
C ASP A 39 -15.11 4.14 -0.33
N LYS A 40 -13.93 4.73 -0.57
CA LYS A 40 -13.44 5.99 0.01
C LYS A 40 -13.25 5.98 1.52
N ARG A 41 -13.30 4.82 2.19
CA ARG A 41 -13.00 4.72 3.61
C ARG A 41 -11.49 4.80 3.84
N ARG A 42 -11.11 5.51 4.91
CA ARG A 42 -9.72 5.60 5.38
C ARG A 42 -9.52 4.64 6.54
N THR A 43 -8.53 3.77 6.41
CA THR A 43 -8.10 2.83 7.44
C THR A 43 -6.71 3.25 7.93
N ILE A 44 -6.59 3.51 9.23
CA ILE A 44 -5.32 3.88 9.86
C ILE A 44 -4.73 2.63 10.51
N ILE A 45 -3.52 2.26 10.13
CA ILE A 45 -2.86 1.03 10.60
C ILE A 45 -1.54 1.39 11.28
N PRO A 46 -1.29 0.93 12.51
CA PRO A 46 0.02 1.05 13.14
C PRO A 46 1.13 0.42 12.30
N ASN A 47 2.26 1.11 12.18
CA ASN A 47 3.40 0.61 11.38
C ASN A 47 3.94 -0.74 11.91
N SER A 48 3.76 -1.02 13.20
CA SER A 48 4.09 -2.32 13.82
C SER A 48 3.28 -3.48 13.25
N ILE A 49 2.04 -3.24 12.80
CA ILE A 49 1.19 -4.23 12.13
C ILE A 49 1.56 -4.32 10.65
N VAL A 50 1.75 -3.17 9.99
CA VAL A 50 2.15 -3.10 8.58
C VAL A 50 3.44 -3.90 8.34
N ALA A 51 4.45 -3.72 9.19
CA ALA A 51 5.74 -4.41 9.07
C ALA A 51 5.66 -5.94 9.24
N LYS A 52 4.64 -6.45 9.94
CA LYS A 52 4.43 -7.89 10.17
C LYS A 52 3.46 -8.51 9.16
N THR A 53 2.75 -7.69 8.39
CA THR A 53 1.72 -8.16 7.46
C THR A 53 2.33 -8.42 6.10
N PRO A 54 2.07 -9.57 5.46
CA PRO A 54 2.45 -9.77 4.07
C PRO A 54 1.66 -8.80 3.16
N ILE A 55 2.38 -7.98 2.41
CA ILE A 55 1.79 -6.95 1.53
C ILE A 55 2.15 -7.26 0.08
N ARG A 56 1.15 -7.22 -0.79
CA ARG A 56 1.33 -7.28 -2.24
C ARG A 56 1.15 -5.88 -2.83
N THR A 57 2.23 -5.32 -3.37
CA THR A 57 2.16 -4.07 -4.15
C THR A 57 1.76 -4.40 -5.58
N LEU A 58 0.64 -3.83 -6.01
CA LEU A 58 0.12 -3.91 -7.37
C LEU A 58 0.66 -2.67 -8.09
N LYS A 59 1.84 -2.81 -8.69
CA LYS A 59 2.41 -1.72 -9.49
C LYS A 59 1.49 -1.44 -10.67
N SER A 60 1.11 -0.19 -10.85
CA SER A 60 0.82 0.33 -12.18
C SER A 60 2.08 0.11 -13.01
N GLU A 61 1.95 -0.47 -14.21
CA GLU A 61 3.05 -0.51 -15.17
C GLU A 61 3.67 0.89 -15.25
N PRO A 62 5.00 1.02 -15.41
CA PRO A 62 5.55 2.32 -15.77
C PRO A 62 4.84 2.71 -17.05
N ILE A 63 3.91 3.67 -16.94
CA ILE A 63 3.37 4.36 -18.10
C ILE A 63 4.62 4.78 -18.84
N LEU A 64 4.85 4.19 -20.03
CA LEU A 64 5.95 4.54 -20.90
C LEU A 64 5.87 6.04 -21.04
N LYS A 65 6.69 6.75 -20.26
CA LYS A 65 6.78 8.20 -20.32
C LYS A 65 7.43 8.39 -21.67
N GLY A 66 6.59 8.61 -22.69
CA GLY A 66 7.00 8.65 -24.07
C GLY A 66 8.22 9.54 -24.18
N GLU A 67 9.36 8.92 -24.47
CA GLU A 67 10.44 9.61 -25.13
C GLU A 67 9.90 9.90 -26.54
N LEU A 68 9.32 11.10 -26.68
CA LEU A 68 9.18 11.82 -27.94
C LEU A 68 10.11 13.02 -27.86
#